data_AF-A0A453QWY0-F1
#
_entry.id   AF-A0A453QWY0-F1
#
_cell.length_a   1.000
_cell.length_b   1.000
_cell.length_c   1.000
_cell.angle_alpha   90.00
_cell.angle_beta   90.00
_cell.angle_gamma   90.00
#
_symmetry.space_group_name_H-M   'P 1'
#
loop_
_entity.id
_entity.type
_entity.pdbx_description
1 polymer ?
#
loop_
_entity_poly.entity_id
_entity_poly.type
_entity_poly.pdbx_seq_one_letter_code
_entity_poly.pdbx_strand_id
1 'polypeptide(L)'
;CRIGVVEGSWMVGIIDELRMPVDGISFHPILVDTKTRFKATIPSEAQKRNGRLQLMCYKYLWDSSISEKFPAENFFSYFDLNPDFLLSDDVKRYISSIGFNAQTFGDVMKFYKITCHTLSRSQEQLILRYELQEDHSLLEEYQFSYDAQWFKGQIQEALSFWLGAREPKYVTEEEGWKCKFCKFAPSCPKIASTSRC
;
A
#
# COMPACT_ATOMS: atom_id res chain seq x y z
N CYS A 1 3.47 -4.97 -8.15
CA CYS A 1 3.41 -5.56 -6.80
C CYS A 1 4.71 -5.22 -6.03
N ARG A 2 4.60 -4.86 -4.75
CA ARG A 2 5.70 -4.61 -3.82
C ARG A 2 5.42 -5.36 -2.53
N ILE A 3 6.46 -5.91 -1.92
CA ILE A 3 6.41 -6.69 -0.70
C ILE A 3 7.53 -6.24 0.24
N GLY A 4 7.26 -6.22 1.53
CA GLY A 4 8.23 -5.82 2.54
C GLY A 4 7.68 -5.99 3.94
N VAL A 5 8.52 -5.68 4.93
CA VAL A 5 8.16 -5.73 6.34
C VAL A 5 7.88 -4.32 6.82
N VAL A 6 6.73 -4.10 7.46
CA VAL A 6 6.35 -2.82 8.06
C VAL A 6 5.92 -3.09 9.51
N GLU A 7 6.61 -2.45 10.47
CA GLU A 7 6.36 -2.65 11.91
C GLU A 7 6.27 -4.13 12.31
N GLY A 8 7.20 -4.95 11.81
CA GLY A 8 7.29 -6.39 12.10
C GLY A 8 6.30 -7.28 11.35
N SER A 9 5.44 -6.73 10.50
CA SER A 9 4.44 -7.48 9.73
C SER A 9 4.76 -7.48 8.23
N TRP A 10 4.61 -8.62 7.57
CA TRP A 10 4.72 -8.71 6.11
C TRP A 10 3.52 -8.04 5.45
N MET A 11 3.80 -7.12 4.52
CA MET A 11 2.78 -6.41 3.74
C MET A 11 3.07 -6.54 2.25
N VAL A 12 1.99 -6.62 1.48
CA VAL A 12 2.02 -6.67 0.01
C VAL A 12 1.06 -5.62 -0.55
N GLY A 13 1.45 -4.99 -1.64
CA GLY A 13 0.66 -3.95 -2.30
C GLY A 13 0.91 -3.85 -3.79
N ILE A 14 -0.02 -3.25 -4.52
CA ILE A 14 0.13 -2.95 -5.95
C ILE A 14 0.05 -1.45 -6.11
N ILE A 15 1.12 -0.85 -6.61
CA ILE A 15 1.16 0.58 -6.92
C ILE A 15 0.45 0.79 -8.24
N ASP A 16 -0.52 1.71 -8.26
CA ASP A 16 -1.34 2.01 -9.44
C ASP A 16 -0.50 2.70 -10.53
N GLU A 17 0.13 3.83 -10.21
CA GLU A 17 0.90 4.64 -11.16
C GLU A 17 2.22 5.12 -10.55
N LEU A 18 3.29 5.02 -11.35
CA LEU A 18 4.58 5.65 -11.10
C LEU A 18 4.78 6.74 -12.17
N ARG A 19 4.61 8.00 -11.76
CA ARG A 19 4.75 9.14 -12.66
C ARG A 19 6.20 9.59 -12.69
N MET A 20 6.85 9.47 -13.86
CA MET A 20 8.21 9.97 -14.05
C MET A 20 8.20 11.50 -14.21
N PRO A 21 9.13 12.23 -13.57
CA PRO A 21 9.27 13.67 -13.79
C PRO A 21 9.59 13.99 -15.25
N VAL A 22 8.97 15.04 -15.78
CA VAL A 22 9.14 15.47 -17.19
C VAL A 22 10.32 16.44 -17.33
N ASP A 23 10.89 16.91 -16.22
CA ASP A 23 11.96 17.91 -16.20
C ASP A 23 13.30 17.39 -16.73
N GLY A 24 13.45 16.07 -16.94
CA GLY A 24 14.66 15.43 -17.45
C GLY A 24 15.86 15.49 -16.50
N ILE A 25 15.68 16.02 -15.29
CA ILE A 25 16.72 16.21 -14.28
C ILE A 25 16.46 15.26 -13.10
N SER A 26 15.21 15.09 -12.71
CA SER A 26 14.82 14.19 -11.62
C SER A 26 14.46 12.81 -12.16
N PHE A 27 15.19 11.79 -11.71
CA PHE A 27 14.85 10.39 -11.98
C PHE A 27 13.95 9.77 -10.91
N HIS A 28 13.50 10.57 -9.93
CA HIS A 28 12.73 10.09 -8.79
C HIS A 28 11.23 10.08 -9.14
N PRO A 29 10.58 8.91 -9.21
CA PRO A 29 9.17 8.83 -9.55
C PRO A 29 8.29 9.41 -8.45
N ILE A 30 7.15 9.97 -8.85
CA ILE A 30 6.06 10.33 -7.96
C ILE A 30 5.07 9.17 -7.95
N LEU A 31 4.70 8.69 -6.76
CA LEU A 31 3.68 7.66 -6.64
C LEU A 31 2.31 8.30 -6.70
N VAL A 32 1.44 7.72 -7.54
CA VAL A 32 0.07 8.16 -7.74
C VAL A 32 -0.86 6.98 -7.48
N ASP A 33 -1.91 7.22 -6.71
CA ASP A 33 -2.97 6.24 -6.43
C ASP A 33 -4.31 6.81 -6.89
N THR A 34 -5.04 6.03 -7.69
CA THR A 34 -6.29 6.46 -8.31
C THR A 34 -7.47 5.88 -7.55
N LYS A 35 -8.38 6.74 -7.13
CA LYS A 35 -9.60 6.40 -6.40
C LYS A 35 -10.82 6.81 -7.19
N THR A 36 -11.71 5.85 -7.45
CA THR A 36 -12.97 6.12 -8.13
C THR A 36 -14.04 6.58 -7.15
N ARG A 37 -14.93 7.46 -7.64
CA ARG A 37 -16.04 8.03 -6.87
C ARG A 37 -17.33 7.80 -7.63
N PHE A 38 -18.37 7.37 -6.91
CA PHE A 38 -19.71 7.27 -7.48
C PHE A 38 -20.37 8.65 -7.68
N LYS A 39 -20.05 9.63 -6.83
CA LYS A 39 -20.57 11.00 -6.92
C LYS A 39 -19.49 11.94 -7.40
N ALA A 40 -19.84 12.85 -8.30
CA ALA A 40 -19.00 13.97 -8.78
C ALA A 40 -18.80 15.04 -7.69
N THR A 41 -18.20 14.63 -6.57
CA THR A 41 -17.95 15.47 -5.40
C THR A 41 -16.57 15.17 -4.88
N ILE A 42 -15.86 16.23 -4.49
CA ILE A 42 -14.54 16.13 -3.88
C ILE A 42 -14.66 15.36 -2.55
N PRO A 43 -13.76 14.40 -2.27
CA PRO A 43 -13.74 13.69 -0.99
C PRO A 43 -13.46 14.63 0.19
N SER A 44 -14.10 14.36 1.33
CA SER A 44 -13.72 15.00 2.59
C SER A 44 -12.36 14.52 3.10
N GLU A 45 -11.73 15.27 4.01
CA GLU A 45 -10.44 14.88 4.60
C GLU A 45 -10.46 13.50 5.26
N ALA A 46 -11.55 13.16 5.95
CA ALA A 46 -11.73 11.82 6.54
C ALA A 46 -11.75 10.71 5.47
N GLN A 47 -12.28 10.98 4.27
CA GLN A 47 -12.26 10.04 3.16
C GLN A 47 -10.88 9.96 2.50
N LYS A 48 -10.13 11.07 2.44
CA LYS A 48 -8.77 11.11 1.90
C LYS A 48 -7.77 10.37 2.79
N ARG A 49 -8.01 10.31 4.11
CA ARG A 49 -7.11 9.68 5.10
C ARG A 49 -6.69 8.26 4.76
N ASN A 50 -7.64 7.41 4.34
CA ASN A 50 -7.34 6.02 3.96
C ASN A 50 -6.50 5.95 2.69
N GLY A 51 -6.78 6.81 1.69
CA GLY A 51 -5.97 6.92 0.48
C GLY A 51 -4.54 7.37 0.81
N ARG A 52 -4.39 8.37 1.69
CA ARG A 52 -3.07 8.83 2.16
C ARG A 52 -2.30 7.67 2.80
N LEU A 53 -2.92 6.94 3.72
CA LEU A 53 -2.28 5.81 4.38
C LEU A 53 -1.84 4.73 3.38
N GLN A 54 -2.72 4.35 2.43
CA GLN A 54 -2.39 3.37 1.40
C GLN A 54 -1.19 3.82 0.55
N LEU A 55 -1.19 5.06 0.08
CA LEU A 55 -0.11 5.57 -0.76
C LEU A 55 1.20 5.76 0.03
N MET A 56 1.12 6.13 1.32
CA MET A 56 2.28 6.12 2.21
C MET A 56 2.84 4.70 2.44
N CYS A 57 1.98 3.66 2.54
CA CYS A 57 2.45 2.26 2.55
C CYS A 57 3.22 1.93 1.28
N TYR A 58 2.71 2.35 0.12
CA TYR A 58 3.36 2.10 -1.17
C TYR A 58 4.71 2.78 -1.27
N LYS A 59 4.82 4.04 -0.84
CA LYS A 59 6.11 4.75 -0.75
C LYS A 59 7.07 4.01 0.18
N TYR A 60 6.63 3.64 1.39
CA TYR A 60 7.47 2.93 2.34
C TYR A 60 8.00 1.62 1.75
N LEU A 61 7.11 0.77 1.20
CA LEU A 61 7.50 -0.49 0.58
C LEU A 61 8.44 -0.28 -0.63
N TRP A 62 8.20 0.74 -1.44
CA TRP A 62 9.07 1.09 -2.57
C TRP A 62 10.46 1.50 -2.09
N ASP A 63 10.56 2.52 -1.22
CA ASP A 63 11.83 3.07 -0.76
C ASP A 63 12.63 2.04 0.07
N SER A 64 11.97 1.23 0.92
CA SER A 64 12.62 0.19 1.70
C SER A 64 13.16 -0.95 0.83
N SER A 65 12.44 -1.32 -0.24
CA SER A 65 12.92 -2.35 -1.17
C SER A 65 14.23 -1.98 -1.89
N ILE A 66 14.48 -0.66 -2.04
CA ILE A 66 15.68 -0.10 -2.66
C ILE A 66 16.80 0.07 -1.62
N SER A 67 16.47 0.62 -0.44
CA SER A 67 17.47 1.12 0.53
C SER A 67 18.00 0.04 1.47
N GLU A 68 17.12 -0.78 2.05
CA GLU A 68 17.47 -1.68 3.16
C GLU A 68 17.86 -3.10 2.68
N LYS A 69 17.76 -3.33 1.36
CA LYS A 69 17.80 -4.66 0.72
C LYS A 69 16.67 -5.54 1.24
N PHE A 70 15.94 -6.17 0.33
CA PHE A 70 14.89 -7.10 0.73
C PHE A 70 15.42 -8.21 1.67
N PRO A 71 14.83 -8.45 2.85
CA PRO A 71 15.33 -9.39 3.85
C PRO A 71 14.98 -10.85 3.45
N ALA A 72 15.64 -11.34 2.40
CA ALA A 72 15.34 -12.62 1.76
C ALA A 72 15.43 -13.83 2.70
N GLU A 73 16.42 -13.88 3.59
CA GLU A 73 16.57 -15.00 4.54
C GLU A 73 15.38 -15.05 5.51
N ASN A 74 14.99 -13.90 6.05
CA ASN A 74 13.81 -13.81 6.93
C ASN A 74 12.52 -14.13 6.16
N PHE A 75 12.43 -13.74 4.89
CA PHE A 75 11.30 -14.11 4.02
C PHE A 75 11.17 -15.62 3.85
N PHE A 76 12.24 -16.30 3.45
CA PHE A 76 12.22 -17.76 3.27
C PHE A 76 11.91 -18.50 4.57
N SER A 77 12.54 -18.08 5.67
CA SER A 77 12.29 -18.65 6.99
C SER A 77 10.85 -18.44 7.46
N TYR A 78 10.32 -17.22 7.36
CA TYR A 78 8.98 -16.88 7.82
C TYR A 78 7.88 -17.65 7.07
N PHE A 79 8.04 -17.83 5.76
CA PHE A 79 7.06 -18.54 4.92
C PHE A 79 7.36 -20.04 4.77
N ASP A 80 8.36 -20.58 5.48
CA ASP A 80 8.80 -21.98 5.39
C ASP A 80 9.07 -22.43 3.93
N LEU A 81 9.83 -21.60 3.21
CA LEU A 81 10.15 -21.80 1.79
C LEU A 81 11.59 -22.24 1.61
N ASN A 82 11.81 -23.32 0.85
CA ASN A 82 13.15 -23.75 0.46
C ASN A 82 13.62 -22.96 -0.79
N PRO A 83 14.65 -22.10 -0.67
CA PRO A 83 15.14 -21.31 -1.80
C PRO A 83 15.77 -22.15 -2.91
N ASP A 84 16.25 -23.36 -2.61
CA ASP A 84 16.92 -24.26 -3.56
C ASP A 84 15.95 -25.20 -4.27
N PHE A 85 14.66 -25.13 -3.96
CA PHE A 85 13.66 -25.92 -4.64
C PHE A 85 13.57 -25.52 -6.11
N LEU A 86 13.65 -26.53 -6.99
CA LEU A 86 13.58 -26.31 -8.43
C LEU A 86 12.18 -25.83 -8.83
N LEU A 87 12.15 -24.79 -9.66
CA LEU A 87 10.93 -24.32 -10.28
C LEU A 87 10.39 -25.37 -11.26
N SER A 88 9.07 -25.37 -11.47
CA SER A 88 8.46 -26.22 -12.50
C SER A 88 8.89 -25.80 -13.91
N ASP A 89 8.80 -26.71 -14.87
CA ASP A 89 9.21 -26.45 -16.25
C ASP A 89 8.40 -25.33 -16.91
N ASP A 90 7.11 -25.19 -16.55
CA ASP A 90 6.28 -24.07 -17.00
C ASP A 90 6.83 -22.72 -16.52
N VAL A 91 7.19 -22.64 -15.24
CA VAL A 91 7.75 -21.42 -14.65
C VAL A 91 9.11 -21.11 -15.25
N LYS A 92 9.98 -22.12 -15.43
CA LYS A 92 11.29 -21.97 -16.07
C LYS A 92 11.16 -21.46 -17.52
N ARG A 93 10.21 -22.01 -18.29
CA ARG A 93 9.91 -21.55 -19.66
C ARG A 93 9.45 -20.10 -19.67
N TYR A 94 8.54 -19.73 -18.77
CA TYR A 94 8.06 -18.35 -18.67
C TYR A 94 9.21 -17.37 -18.33
N ILE A 95 9.99 -17.67 -17.30
CA ILE A 95 11.13 -16.83 -16.87
C ILE A 95 12.17 -16.68 -18.01
N SER A 96 12.44 -17.77 -18.73
CA SER A 96 13.34 -17.73 -19.90
C SER A 96 12.78 -16.85 -21.02
N SER A 97 11.46 -16.87 -21.25
CA SER A 97 10.83 -16.06 -22.31
C SER A 97 10.91 -14.55 -22.06
N ILE A 98 11.03 -14.14 -20.79
CA ILE A 98 11.23 -12.73 -20.39
C ILE A 98 12.72 -12.37 -20.18
N GLY A 99 13.64 -13.24 -20.59
CA GLY A 99 15.08 -12.96 -20.62
C GLY A 99 15.84 -13.24 -19.31
N PHE A 100 15.23 -13.92 -18.34
CA PHE A 100 15.89 -14.29 -17.10
C PHE A 100 16.24 -15.80 -17.10
N ASN A 101 17.36 -16.18 -16.49
CA ASN A 101 17.73 -17.58 -16.30
C ASN A 101 17.73 -17.91 -14.80
N ALA A 102 16.60 -18.43 -14.30
CA ALA A 102 16.43 -18.83 -12.90
C ALA A 102 15.99 -20.29 -12.82
N GLN A 103 16.66 -21.08 -11.99
CA GLN A 103 16.33 -22.50 -11.80
C GLN A 103 15.56 -22.73 -10.50
N THR A 104 15.84 -21.91 -9.49
CA THR A 104 15.24 -22.00 -8.15
C THR A 104 14.53 -20.71 -7.77
N PHE A 105 13.73 -20.75 -6.71
CA PHE A 105 13.12 -19.54 -6.18
C PHE A 105 14.16 -18.56 -5.60
N GLY A 106 15.27 -19.08 -5.08
CA GLY A 106 16.44 -18.30 -4.69
C GLY A 106 17.01 -17.48 -5.85
N ASP A 107 17.07 -18.04 -7.07
CA ASP A 107 17.54 -17.31 -8.24
C ASP A 107 16.58 -16.17 -8.63
N VAL A 108 15.27 -16.41 -8.59
CA VAL A 108 14.26 -15.36 -8.81
C VAL A 108 14.42 -14.23 -7.80
N MET A 109 14.67 -14.57 -6.52
CA MET A 109 14.89 -13.58 -5.47
C MET A 109 16.17 -12.76 -5.71
N LYS A 110 17.23 -13.35 -6.27
CA LYS A 110 18.43 -12.61 -6.68
C LYS A 110 18.11 -11.59 -7.77
N PHE A 111 17.39 -11.98 -8.81
CA PHE A 111 16.97 -11.04 -9.86
C PHE A 111 16.09 -9.92 -9.31
N TYR A 112 15.09 -10.27 -8.49
CA TYR A 112 14.25 -9.28 -7.82
C TYR A 112 15.07 -8.25 -7.04
N LYS A 113 16.03 -8.72 -6.24
CA LYS A 113 16.95 -7.84 -5.50
C LYS A 113 17.72 -6.93 -6.45
N ILE A 114 18.39 -7.49 -7.46
CA ILE A 114 19.19 -6.70 -8.42
C ILE A 114 18.32 -5.63 -9.09
N THR A 115 17.14 -6.00 -9.59
CA THR A 115 16.21 -5.05 -10.21
C THR A 115 15.83 -3.93 -9.24
N CYS A 116 15.51 -4.24 -7.98
CA CYS A 116 15.18 -3.20 -6.99
C CYS A 116 16.32 -2.21 -6.76
N HIS A 117 17.59 -2.66 -6.77
CA HIS A 117 18.74 -1.75 -6.60
C HIS A 117 18.97 -0.82 -7.80
N THR A 118 18.41 -1.14 -8.97
CA THR A 118 18.51 -0.26 -10.15
C THR A 118 17.47 0.86 -10.15
N LEU A 119 16.48 0.80 -9.24
CA LEU A 119 15.41 1.79 -9.15
C LEU A 119 15.83 2.98 -8.29
N SER A 120 15.29 4.15 -8.62
CA SER A 120 15.44 5.36 -7.82
C SER A 120 14.40 5.39 -6.70
N ARG A 121 14.78 6.01 -5.57
CA ARG A 121 13.82 6.32 -4.50
C ARG A 121 12.69 7.21 -5.03
N SER A 122 11.52 7.08 -4.44
CA SER A 122 10.39 7.95 -4.76
C SER A 122 10.56 9.35 -4.19
N GLN A 123 9.83 10.32 -4.74
CA GLN A 123 9.77 11.66 -4.15
C GLN A 123 9.03 11.65 -2.80
N GLU A 124 9.23 12.71 -2.01
CA GLU A 124 8.47 12.92 -0.77
C GLU A 124 7.04 13.37 -1.02
N GLN A 125 6.78 14.01 -2.16
CA GLN A 125 5.44 14.37 -2.59
C GLN A 125 4.72 13.15 -3.19
N LEU A 126 3.47 12.97 -2.79
CA LEU A 126 2.57 11.90 -3.21
C LEU A 126 1.26 12.48 -3.75
N ILE A 127 0.60 11.77 -4.68
CA ILE A 127 -0.62 12.25 -5.33
C ILE A 127 -1.76 11.23 -5.20
N LEU A 128 -2.89 11.67 -4.64
CA LEU A 128 -4.16 10.95 -4.80
C LEU A 128 -4.92 11.55 -5.96
N ARG A 129 -5.24 10.74 -6.96
CA ARG A 129 -6.10 11.12 -8.07
C ARG A 129 -7.51 10.60 -7.82
N TYR A 130 -8.50 11.48 -7.88
CA TYR A 130 -9.91 11.11 -7.79
C TYR A 130 -10.57 11.23 -9.15
N GLU A 131 -11.21 10.16 -9.59
CA GLU A 131 -11.92 10.09 -10.87
C GLU A 131 -13.39 9.74 -10.64
N LEU A 132 -14.28 10.28 -11.48
CA LEU A 132 -15.68 9.89 -11.50
C LEU A 132 -15.80 8.50 -12.12
N GLN A 133 -16.50 7.58 -11.46
CA GLN A 133 -16.62 6.20 -11.92
C GLN A 133 -17.41 6.08 -13.24
N GLU A 134 -18.29 7.04 -13.55
CA GLU A 134 -19.15 7.01 -14.72
C GLU A 134 -18.37 7.16 -16.04
N ASP A 135 -17.44 8.11 -16.10
CA ASP A 135 -16.76 8.52 -17.33
C ASP A 135 -15.24 8.67 -17.18
N HIS A 136 -14.68 8.32 -16.02
CA HIS A 136 -13.28 8.51 -15.66
C HIS A 136 -12.80 9.97 -15.72
N SER A 137 -13.73 10.93 -15.66
CA SER A 137 -13.37 12.34 -15.59
C SER A 137 -12.61 12.65 -14.30
N LEU A 138 -11.57 13.47 -14.42
CA LEU A 138 -10.77 13.91 -13.28
C LEU A 138 -11.61 14.82 -12.37
N LEU A 139 -11.74 14.44 -11.10
CA LEU A 139 -12.38 15.26 -10.07
C LEU A 139 -11.36 16.13 -9.33
N GLU A 140 -10.23 15.55 -8.91
CA GLU A 140 -9.20 16.24 -8.14
C GLU A 140 -7.86 15.46 -8.21
N GLU A 141 -6.73 16.17 -8.28
CA GLU A 141 -5.42 15.64 -7.87
C GLU A 141 -5.04 16.29 -6.54
N TYR A 142 -5.06 15.51 -5.46
CA TYR A 142 -4.71 15.96 -4.12
C TYR A 142 -3.25 15.59 -3.81
N GLN A 143 -2.41 16.60 -3.65
CA GLN A 143 -0.99 16.45 -3.35
C GLN A 143 -0.74 16.56 -1.85
N PHE A 144 0.10 15.69 -1.31
CA PHE A 144 0.53 15.73 0.09
C PHE A 144 1.94 15.17 0.25
N SER A 145 2.61 15.54 1.34
CA SER A 145 3.94 15.03 1.66
C SER A 145 3.87 13.75 2.49
N TYR A 146 4.84 12.87 2.31
CA TYR A 146 5.04 11.72 3.17
C TYR A 146 5.36 12.15 4.60
N ASP A 147 4.63 11.61 5.57
CA ASP A 147 4.83 11.85 7.00
C ASP A 147 5.13 10.51 7.67
N ALA A 148 6.42 10.27 7.94
CA ALA A 148 6.89 9.01 8.52
C ALA A 148 6.32 8.75 9.92
N GLN A 149 6.16 9.81 10.73
CA GLN A 149 5.67 9.68 12.10
C GLN A 149 4.18 9.36 12.12
N TRP A 150 3.40 10.10 11.32
CA TRP A 150 1.98 9.83 11.15
C TRP A 150 1.74 8.44 10.57
N PHE A 151 2.45 8.09 9.48
CA PHE A 151 2.37 6.78 8.84
C PHE A 151 2.60 5.64 9.85
N LYS A 152 3.73 5.70 10.58
CA LYS A 152 4.07 4.69 11.58
C LYS A 152 3.00 4.57 12.66
N GLY A 153 2.52 5.69 13.18
CA GLY A 153 1.44 5.69 14.18
C GLY A 153 0.15 5.05 13.66
N GLN A 154 -0.23 5.32 12.41
CA GLN A 154 -1.41 4.69 11.79
C GLN A 154 -1.25 3.19 11.59
N ILE A 155 -0.07 2.75 11.13
CA ILE A 155 0.21 1.32 10.97
C ILE A 155 0.19 0.59 12.32
N GLN A 156 0.82 1.14 13.35
CA GLN A 156 0.79 0.56 14.69
C GLN A 156 -0.62 0.49 15.26
N GLU A 157 -1.43 1.54 15.07
CA GLU A 157 -2.85 1.52 15.48
C GLU A 157 -3.66 0.46 14.72
N ALA A 158 -3.40 0.24 13.43
CA ALA A 158 -4.05 -0.80 12.66
C ALA A 158 -3.58 -2.20 13.10
N LEU A 159 -2.27 -2.44 13.17
CA LEU A 159 -1.68 -3.73 13.52
C LEU A 159 -2.02 -4.16 14.94
N SER A 160 -2.02 -3.23 15.91
CA SER A 160 -2.43 -3.56 17.29
C SER A 160 -3.83 -4.15 17.35
N PHE A 161 -4.75 -3.74 16.47
CA PHE A 161 -6.07 -4.36 16.39
C PHE A 161 -6.01 -5.74 15.73
N TRP A 162 -5.36 -5.84 14.57
CA TRP A 162 -5.27 -7.11 13.83
C TRP A 162 -4.51 -8.21 14.59
N LEU A 163 -3.56 -7.84 15.43
CA LEU A 163 -2.79 -8.74 16.29
C LEU A 163 -3.47 -9.01 17.64
N GLY A 164 -4.66 -8.46 17.90
CA GLY A 164 -5.39 -8.64 19.16
C GLY A 164 -4.77 -7.92 20.37
N ALA A 165 -3.83 -7.00 20.14
CA ALA A 165 -3.21 -6.18 21.20
C ALA A 165 -4.08 -4.99 21.64
N ARG A 166 -5.18 -4.70 20.93
CA ARG A 166 -6.20 -3.74 21.36
C ARG A 166 -7.61 -4.15 20.93
N GLU A 167 -8.59 -3.69 21.71
CA GLU A 167 -10.01 -3.78 21.38
C GLU A 167 -10.40 -2.88 20.17
N PRO A 168 -11.50 -3.21 19.47
CA PRO A 168 -12.06 -2.33 18.46
C PRO A 168 -12.48 -1.00 19.07
N LYS A 169 -12.28 0.07 18.31
CA LYS A 169 -12.74 1.42 18.65
C LYS A 169 -13.93 1.79 17.77
N TYR A 170 -14.81 2.61 18.29
CA TYR A 170 -15.83 3.24 17.45
C TYR A 170 -15.17 4.23 16.48
N VAL A 171 -15.82 4.45 15.34
CA VAL A 171 -15.43 5.50 14.38
C VAL A 171 -15.40 6.87 15.06
N THR A 172 -14.60 7.80 14.58
CA THR A 172 -14.64 9.21 15.04
C THR A 172 -15.93 9.89 14.57
N GLU A 173 -16.18 11.13 15.01
CA GLU A 173 -17.33 11.90 14.52
C GLU A 173 -17.25 12.16 13.01
N GLU A 174 -16.06 12.52 12.51
CA GLU A 174 -15.79 12.75 11.08
C GLU A 174 -16.04 11.50 10.22
N GLU A 175 -15.88 10.31 10.81
CA GLU A 175 -16.13 9.02 10.16
C GLU A 175 -17.52 8.45 10.46
N GLY A 176 -18.37 9.20 11.17
CA GLY A 176 -19.72 8.78 11.58
C GLY A 176 -20.62 8.40 10.41
N TRP A 177 -20.36 8.92 9.21
CA TRP A 177 -21.07 8.53 7.99
C TRP A 177 -20.95 7.04 7.68
N LYS A 178 -19.88 6.35 8.12
CA LYS A 178 -19.73 4.89 7.95
C LYS A 178 -20.81 4.11 8.70
N CYS A 179 -21.36 4.66 9.80
CA CYS A 179 -22.45 4.04 10.55
C CYS A 179 -23.73 3.88 9.71
N LYS A 180 -23.95 4.72 8.69
CA LYS A 180 -25.11 4.63 7.79
C LYS A 180 -25.14 3.36 6.95
N PHE A 181 -23.98 2.69 6.82
CA PHE A 181 -23.80 1.46 6.05
C PHE A 181 -23.38 0.28 6.94
N CYS A 182 -23.30 0.48 8.26
CA CYS A 182 -22.83 -0.53 9.21
C CYS A 182 -23.95 -1.50 9.60
N LYS A 183 -23.76 -2.79 9.33
CA LYS A 183 -24.73 -3.85 9.68
C LYS A 183 -24.98 -3.97 11.20
N PHE A 184 -24.03 -3.52 12.01
CA PHE A 184 -24.09 -3.56 13.48
C PHE A 184 -24.61 -2.26 14.09
N ALA A 185 -24.98 -1.26 13.28
CA ALA A 185 -25.51 0.00 13.79
C ALA A 185 -26.68 -0.14 14.78
N PRO A 186 -27.67 -1.04 14.58
CA PRO A 186 -28.81 -1.16 15.51
C PRO A 186 -28.44 -1.57 16.93
N SER A 187 -27.37 -2.35 17.12
CA SER A 187 -26.88 -2.81 18.42
C SER A 187 -25.64 -2.04 18.90
N CYS A 188 -25.22 -1.00 18.18
CA CYS A 188 -24.02 -0.23 18.49
C CYS A 188 -24.27 0.72 19.67
N PRO A 189 -23.56 0.56 20.81
CA PRO A 189 -23.77 1.40 21.99
C PRO A 189 -23.55 2.90 21.71
N LYS A 190 -22.63 3.24 20.81
CA LYS A 190 -22.36 4.63 20.41
C LYS A 190 -23.56 5.33 19.76
N ILE A 191 -24.39 4.59 19.02
CA ILE A 191 -25.58 5.16 18.36
C ILE A 191 -26.74 5.27 19.36
N ALA A 192 -26.87 4.27 20.25
CA ALA A 192 -27.88 4.27 21.30
C ALA A 192 -27.73 5.42 22.31
N SER A 193 -26.51 5.97 22.48
CA SER A 193 -26.26 7.15 23.30
C SER A 193 -26.60 8.48 22.61
N THR A 194 -26.64 8.52 21.28
CA THR A 194 -26.90 9.77 20.52
C THR A 194 -28.38 10.03 20.23
N SER A 195 -29.25 9.05 20.45
CA SER A 195 -30.71 9.16 20.23
C SER A 195 -31.50 9.63 21.46
N ARG A 196 -30.82 10.10 22.52
CA ARG A 196 -31.43 10.73 23.70
C ARG A 196 -31.02 12.20 23.80
N CYS A 197 -31.43 13.02 22.85
CA CYS A 197 -31.55 14.48 22.94
C CYS A 197 -32.69 14.92 22.02
#